data_AF-A0A2N2Y195-F1
#
_entry.id   AF-A0A2N2Y195-F1
#
_cell.length_a   1.000
_cell.length_b   1.000
_cell.length_c   1.000
_cell.angle_alpha   90.00
_cell.angle_beta   90.00
_cell.angle_gamma   90.00
#
_symmetry.space_group_name_H-M   'P 1'
#
loop_
_entity.id
_entity.type
_entity.pdbx_description
1 polymer ?
#
loop_
_entity_poly.entity_id
_entity_poly.type
_entity_poly.pdbx_seq_one_letter_code
_entity_poly.pdbx_strand_id
1 'polypeptide(L)'
;MKKTTIFIVVLLLQWSSLIQNLSASSMKFIGLEVISTNMKFSEQRKCVVGYGFEYKEDGLLFFNDDTLKLDSGNIELAINQQIINDAGNVFSFDINFPGHQSIGWYVDSWNAQGKTMYISGGAGIKIFSGGQSRISLNQDGNVGIGTSNQFARLTVKGSNDQENILLIEPYLWQLGVKARLCIGDTNHFIQVENGLGLSFFDYNNKFIFKSANSEYVEFLVDGRIYARSVKVNLNSWSDHVFENDYSLMTLVELKTFINQNGHLPGVPDEKEVVDNGVDLGEMNKILLQKVEELTLYVIQLEEKVNNMEIKTK
;
A
#
# COMPACT_ATOMS: atom_id res chain seq x y z
N MET A 1 -45.17 50.27 -23.03
CA MET A 1 -44.13 50.16 -24.08
C MET A 1 -43.13 51.30 -23.93
N LYS A 2 -41.84 50.97 -24.02
CA LYS A 2 -40.66 51.84 -24.24
C LYS A 2 -40.33 52.84 -23.11
N LYS A 3 -39.34 52.56 -22.25
CA LYS A 3 -37.88 52.81 -22.43
C LYS A 3 -37.58 54.19 -23.03
N THR A 4 -36.88 55.06 -22.29
CA THR A 4 -35.61 55.68 -22.70
C THR A 4 -34.88 56.20 -21.45
N THR A 5 -33.56 56.08 -21.51
CA THR A 5 -32.50 56.05 -20.50
C THR A 5 -31.93 57.45 -20.16
N ILE A 6 -31.04 57.49 -19.14
CA ILE A 6 -29.91 58.42 -18.82
C ILE A 6 -30.32 59.77 -18.17
N PHE A 7 -29.71 60.36 -17.12
CA PHE A 7 -28.35 60.43 -16.52
C PHE A 7 -28.48 60.64 -14.98
N ILE A 8 -27.73 59.94 -14.11
CA ILE A 8 -26.46 60.32 -13.42
C ILE A 8 -26.39 61.77 -12.89
N VAL A 9 -26.03 61.90 -11.61
CA VAL A 9 -25.11 62.86 -10.94
C VAL A 9 -25.60 62.93 -9.48
N VAL A 10 -24.94 62.25 -8.53
CA VAL A 10 -23.80 62.76 -7.73
C VAL A 10 -24.21 64.02 -6.93
N LEU A 11 -23.82 64.07 -5.65
CA LEU A 11 -23.93 65.21 -4.73
C LEU A 11 -25.31 65.56 -4.16
N LEU A 12 -25.68 64.95 -3.03
CA LEU A 12 -26.41 65.65 -1.97
C LEU A 12 -25.84 65.26 -0.59
N LEU A 13 -24.52 65.40 -0.46
CA LEU A 13 -23.90 65.82 0.81
C LEU A 13 -23.55 67.29 0.62
N GLN A 14 -24.38 68.14 1.21
CA GLN A 14 -24.29 69.60 1.40
C GLN A 14 -25.63 70.23 1.00
N TRP A 15 -26.04 71.22 1.80
CA TRP A 15 -27.30 71.98 1.72
C TRP A 15 -28.46 71.43 2.56
N SER A 16 -28.21 71.35 3.87
CA SER A 16 -29.24 71.45 4.90
C SER A 16 -29.71 72.90 5.04
N SER A 17 -30.65 73.36 4.21
CA SER A 17 -31.62 74.43 4.52
C SER A 17 -32.32 74.88 3.24
N LEU A 18 -33.45 74.25 2.94
CA LEU A 18 -34.56 74.66 2.07
C LEU A 18 -35.03 73.40 1.34
N ILE A 19 -36.09 72.78 1.87
CA ILE A 19 -37.26 72.24 1.16
C ILE A 19 -38.19 71.83 2.32
N GLN A 20 -38.94 72.82 2.82
CA GLN A 20 -40.26 72.54 3.35
C GLN A 20 -41.17 72.34 2.13
N ASN A 21 -42.04 71.33 2.20
CA ASN A 21 -43.05 70.96 1.21
C ASN A 21 -42.55 70.22 -0.04
N LEU A 22 -42.56 68.89 0.04
CA LEU A 22 -43.02 68.05 -1.07
C LEU A 22 -43.72 66.82 -0.48
N SER A 23 -45.01 66.69 -0.80
CA SER A 23 -45.89 65.63 -0.37
C SER A 23 -45.47 64.29 -0.95
N ALA A 24 -45.45 63.27 -0.09
CA ALA A 24 -45.17 61.89 -0.44
C ALA A 24 -46.19 61.34 -1.44
N SER A 25 -45.78 61.20 -2.71
CA SER A 25 -46.44 60.28 -3.63
C SER A 25 -45.45 59.79 -4.68
N SER A 26 -45.09 58.50 -4.55
CA SER A 26 -44.33 57.65 -5.48
C SER A 26 -42.80 57.72 -5.47
N MET A 27 -42.17 57.26 -4.39
CA MET A 27 -40.85 56.62 -4.46
C MET A 27 -41.04 55.11 -4.68
N LYS A 28 -40.90 54.65 -5.93
CA LYS A 28 -40.84 53.21 -6.27
C LYS A 28 -39.38 52.76 -6.19
N PHE A 29 -39.03 52.06 -5.12
CA PHE A 29 -37.83 51.22 -5.08
C PHE A 29 -38.07 50.00 -5.99
N ILE A 30 -37.21 49.81 -7.00
CA ILE A 30 -37.20 48.59 -7.80
C ILE A 30 -36.25 47.61 -7.10
N GLY A 31 -36.78 46.47 -6.66
CA GLY A 31 -35.98 45.29 -6.37
C GLY A 31 -35.85 44.86 -4.91
N LEU A 32 -36.85 45.08 -4.06
CA LEU A 32 -37.09 44.22 -2.90
C LEU A 32 -38.58 44.30 -2.56
N GLU A 33 -39.34 43.26 -2.88
CA GLU A 33 -40.70 43.12 -2.37
C GLU A 33 -40.57 42.72 -0.89
N VAL A 34 -40.59 43.72 -0.01
CA VAL A 34 -40.51 43.54 1.44
C VAL A 34 -41.83 42.95 1.90
N ILE A 35 -41.95 41.62 1.88
CA ILE A 35 -43.02 40.88 2.55
C ILE A 35 -42.57 40.59 3.98
N SER A 36 -42.26 41.62 4.77
CA SER A 36 -42.36 41.50 6.22
C SER A 36 -42.46 42.88 6.87
N THR A 37 -43.40 43.01 7.79
CA THR A 37 -43.75 44.23 8.51
C THR A 37 -42.71 44.67 9.56
N ASN A 38 -41.50 44.08 9.60
CA ASN A 38 -40.59 44.21 10.74
C ASN A 38 -39.10 44.38 10.37
N MET A 39 -38.74 45.33 9.50
CA MET A 39 -37.36 45.81 9.42
C MET A 39 -37.14 46.89 10.49
N LYS A 40 -36.29 46.63 11.48
CA LYS A 40 -35.83 47.65 12.44
C LYS A 40 -34.39 48.02 12.10
N PHE A 41 -34.15 49.29 11.84
CA PHE A 41 -32.80 49.87 11.87
C PHE A 41 -32.48 50.24 13.31
N SER A 42 -31.42 49.69 13.89
CA SER A 42 -30.85 50.24 15.13
C SER A 42 -29.91 51.40 14.80
N GLU A 43 -29.62 52.25 15.78
CA GLU A 43 -28.74 53.44 15.66
C GLU A 43 -27.32 53.13 15.13
N GLN A 44 -26.98 51.85 14.97
CA GLN A 44 -25.72 51.35 14.39
C GLN A 44 -25.83 50.88 12.91
N ARG A 45 -26.85 51.28 12.14
CA ARG A 45 -27.04 50.91 10.72
C ARG A 45 -27.12 49.40 10.42
N LYS A 46 -27.52 48.59 11.40
CA LYS A 46 -27.75 47.15 11.22
C LYS A 46 -29.16 46.89 10.69
N CYS A 47 -29.28 46.15 9.60
CA CYS A 47 -30.57 45.66 9.09
C CYS A 47 -30.78 44.22 9.58
N VAL A 48 -31.73 44.04 10.51
CA VAL A 48 -32.18 42.71 10.94
C VAL A 48 -33.41 42.35 10.12
N VAL A 49 -33.31 41.29 9.31
CA VAL A 49 -34.41 40.80 8.48
C VAL A 49 -35.07 39.63 9.19
N GLY A 50 -36.06 39.91 10.05
CA GLY A 50 -36.83 38.88 10.75
C GLY A 50 -36.00 38.04 11.74
N TYR A 51 -36.59 36.95 12.24
CA TYR A 51 -35.93 36.04 13.18
C TYR A 51 -34.76 35.33 12.49
N GLY A 52 -33.54 35.76 12.80
CA GLY A 52 -32.32 34.97 12.53
C GLY A 52 -31.47 35.38 11.34
N PHE A 53 -31.78 36.47 10.62
CA PHE A 53 -30.91 37.00 9.56
C PHE A 53 -30.37 38.38 9.94
N GLU A 54 -29.06 38.48 10.16
CA GLU A 54 -28.35 39.77 10.32
C GLU A 54 -27.50 40.03 9.07
N TYR A 55 -27.73 41.16 8.41
CA TYR A 55 -26.91 41.66 7.32
C TYR A 55 -25.99 42.78 7.84
N LYS A 56 -24.68 42.66 7.60
CA LYS A 56 -23.69 43.71 7.90
C LYS A 56 -23.21 44.40 6.62
N GLU A 57 -22.82 45.67 6.72
CA GLU A 57 -22.45 46.55 5.58
C GLU A 57 -21.37 45.96 4.65
N ASP A 58 -20.58 44.99 5.13
CA ASP A 58 -19.52 44.30 4.38
C ASP A 58 -19.99 43.07 3.57
N GLY A 59 -21.30 42.80 3.51
CA GLY A 59 -21.87 41.69 2.71
C GLY A 59 -21.97 40.35 3.45
N LEU A 60 -21.66 40.32 4.75
CA LEU A 60 -21.79 39.15 5.61
C LEU A 60 -23.27 38.88 5.97
N LEU A 61 -23.71 37.64 5.78
CA LEU A 61 -24.99 37.13 6.25
C LEU A 61 -24.76 36.15 7.40
N PHE A 62 -25.34 36.47 8.56
CA PHE A 62 -25.31 35.59 9.73
C PHE A 62 -26.65 34.90 9.89
N PHE A 63 -26.61 33.61 10.21
CA PHE A 63 -27.75 32.85 10.70
C PHE A 63 -27.57 32.69 12.21
N ASN A 64 -28.53 33.22 12.98
CA ASN A 64 -28.68 33.10 14.45
C ASN A 64 -27.38 32.93 15.28
N ASP A 65 -27.02 33.94 16.07
CA ASP A 65 -25.93 33.90 17.07
C ASP A 65 -24.55 33.47 16.52
N ASP A 66 -24.21 33.92 15.30
CA ASP A 66 -22.90 33.67 14.68
C ASP A 66 -22.56 32.19 14.40
N THR A 67 -23.56 31.29 14.44
CA THR A 67 -23.37 29.82 14.30
C THR A 67 -22.99 29.38 12.89
N LEU A 68 -23.55 30.06 11.88
CA LEU A 68 -23.28 29.85 10.46
C LEU A 68 -23.11 31.21 9.79
N LYS A 69 -22.00 31.38 9.06
CA LYS A 69 -21.63 32.64 8.39
C LYS A 69 -21.31 32.40 6.92
N LEU A 70 -21.72 33.34 6.09
CA LEU A 70 -21.21 33.49 4.73
C LEU A 70 -20.23 34.65 4.71
N ASP A 71 -18.94 34.35 4.62
CA ASP A 71 -17.86 35.34 4.59
C ASP A 71 -16.99 35.16 3.35
N SER A 72 -16.94 36.20 2.51
CA SER A 72 -16.02 36.26 1.36
C SER A 72 -16.12 35.06 0.42
N GLY A 73 -17.32 34.50 0.26
CA GLY A 73 -17.60 33.32 -0.58
C GLY A 73 -17.43 31.97 0.12
N ASN A 74 -17.02 31.97 1.40
CA ASN A 74 -16.91 30.77 2.23
C ASN A 74 -18.16 30.54 3.07
N ILE A 75 -18.40 29.29 3.43
CA ILE A 75 -19.37 28.89 4.45
C ILE A 75 -18.59 28.52 5.70
N GLU A 76 -18.80 29.26 6.79
CA GLU A 76 -18.13 29.03 8.06
C GLU A 76 -19.11 28.52 9.12
N LEU A 77 -18.77 27.40 9.76
CA LEU A 77 -19.42 26.92 10.98
C LEU A 77 -18.59 27.37 12.18
N ALA A 78 -19.27 27.87 13.22
CA ALA A 78 -18.61 28.10 14.50
C ALA A 78 -18.10 26.78 15.10
N ILE A 79 -17.10 26.87 16.00
CA ILE A 79 -16.58 25.70 16.71
C ILE A 79 -17.72 25.03 17.49
N ASN A 80 -17.73 23.70 17.51
CA ASN A 80 -18.77 22.86 18.12
C ASN A 80 -20.15 22.98 17.45
N GLN A 81 -20.22 23.58 16.27
CA GLN A 81 -21.38 23.51 15.38
C GLN A 81 -21.16 22.48 14.29
N GLN A 82 -22.26 21.96 13.77
CA GLN A 82 -22.25 20.87 12.81
C GLN A 82 -23.44 20.94 11.87
N ILE A 83 -23.24 20.42 10.67
CA ILE A 83 -24.32 20.06 9.76
C ILE A 83 -24.74 18.64 10.14
N ILE A 84 -26.01 18.46 10.51
CA ILE A 84 -26.54 17.18 11.01
C ILE A 84 -27.86 16.84 10.33
N ASN A 85 -28.10 15.55 10.11
CA ASN A 85 -29.36 15.06 9.55
C ASN A 85 -30.51 14.98 10.59
N ASP A 86 -30.19 14.69 11.84
CA ASP A 86 -31.14 14.58 12.95
C ASP A 86 -30.54 15.14 14.26
N ALA A 87 -31.08 16.26 14.74
CA ALA A 87 -30.60 16.96 15.92
C ALA A 87 -30.73 16.15 17.23
N GLY A 88 -31.56 15.10 17.26
CA GLY A 88 -31.73 14.25 18.45
C GLY A 88 -30.64 13.19 18.63
N ASN A 89 -29.80 12.97 17.62
CA ASN A 89 -28.86 11.85 17.60
C ASN A 89 -27.41 12.32 17.76
N VAL A 90 -27.01 12.60 19.00
CA VAL A 90 -25.65 13.01 19.40
C VAL A 90 -25.01 11.96 20.32
N PHE A 91 -23.69 11.83 20.25
CA PHE A 91 -22.90 10.97 21.13
C PHE A 91 -21.73 11.76 21.75
N SER A 92 -21.21 11.31 22.88
CA SER A 92 -20.03 11.92 23.50
C SER A 92 -18.76 11.34 22.90
N PHE A 93 -17.85 12.21 22.45
CA PHE A 93 -16.50 11.84 22.07
C PHE A 93 -15.53 12.91 22.60
N ASP A 94 -14.59 12.49 23.44
CA ASP A 94 -13.71 13.39 24.19
C ASP A 94 -14.52 14.41 25.04
N ILE A 95 -14.31 15.72 24.86
CA ILE A 95 -15.08 16.80 25.50
C ILE A 95 -16.27 17.29 24.66
N ASN A 96 -16.47 16.71 23.48
CA ASN A 96 -17.40 17.18 22.46
C ASN A 96 -18.62 16.24 22.32
N PHE A 97 -19.70 16.75 21.73
CA PHE A 97 -20.95 16.02 21.51
C PHE A 97 -21.35 16.00 20.02
N PRO A 98 -20.56 15.35 19.14
CA PRO A 98 -20.89 15.26 17.72
C PRO A 98 -22.16 14.46 17.45
N GLY A 99 -22.80 14.77 16.33
CA GLY A 99 -23.95 14.06 15.81
C GLY A 99 -23.57 12.74 15.14
N HIS A 100 -24.44 11.74 15.20
CA HIS A 100 -24.23 10.42 14.60
C HIS A 100 -24.24 10.41 13.06
N GLN A 101 -24.72 11.48 12.43
CA GLN A 101 -24.77 11.69 10.98
C GLN A 101 -24.45 13.15 10.69
N SER A 102 -23.20 13.52 10.91
CA SER A 102 -22.80 14.92 10.96
C SER A 102 -21.42 15.20 10.36
N ILE A 103 -21.21 16.47 10.01
CA ILE A 103 -19.90 17.05 9.74
C ILE A 103 -19.76 18.37 10.49
N GLY A 104 -18.64 18.58 11.17
CA GLY A 104 -18.38 19.80 11.93
C GLY A 104 -16.91 19.94 12.33
N TRP A 105 -16.58 21.08 12.93
CA TRP A 105 -15.24 21.36 13.44
C TRP A 105 -15.26 21.50 14.95
N TYR A 106 -14.36 20.76 15.59
CA TYR A 106 -14.26 20.64 17.04
C TYR A 106 -12.84 20.90 17.49
N VAL A 107 -12.68 21.12 18.79
CA VAL A 107 -11.38 21.25 19.43
C VAL A 107 -11.17 20.01 20.29
N ASP A 108 -10.10 19.27 20.03
CA ASP A 108 -9.73 18.12 20.84
C ASP A 108 -9.08 18.55 22.17
N SER A 109 -9.29 17.78 23.23
CA SER A 109 -8.70 18.00 24.56
C SER A 109 -7.17 18.03 24.54
N TRP A 110 -6.55 17.33 23.58
CA TRP A 110 -5.09 17.26 23.39
C TRP A 110 -4.52 18.40 22.54
N ASN A 111 -5.35 19.20 21.86
CA ASN A 111 -4.90 20.35 21.07
C ASN A 111 -5.95 21.46 21.05
N ALA A 112 -5.98 22.26 22.11
CA ALA A 112 -6.92 23.36 22.28
C ALA A 112 -6.83 24.47 21.22
N GLN A 113 -5.76 24.49 20.41
CA GLN A 113 -5.51 25.51 19.39
C GLN A 113 -5.83 25.04 17.97
N GLY A 114 -5.95 23.72 17.76
CA GLY A 114 -6.26 23.13 16.46
C GLY A 114 -7.75 22.82 16.33
N LYS A 115 -8.34 23.17 15.18
CA LYS A 115 -9.68 22.73 14.80
C LYS A 115 -9.57 21.41 14.04
N THR A 116 -10.20 20.35 14.53
CA THR A 116 -10.26 19.05 13.88
C THR A 116 -11.62 18.87 13.22
N MET A 117 -11.63 18.42 11.97
CA MET A 117 -12.87 18.07 11.27
C MET A 117 -13.35 16.70 11.75
N TYR A 118 -14.56 16.65 12.31
CA TYR A 118 -15.22 15.40 12.66
C TYR A 118 -16.26 15.08 11.58
N ILE A 119 -16.24 13.84 11.09
CA ILE A 119 -17.24 13.30 10.16
C ILE A 119 -17.78 12.03 10.78
N SER A 120 -19.10 11.93 10.86
CA SER A 120 -19.80 10.74 11.36
C SER A 120 -20.91 10.33 10.40
N GLY A 121 -21.03 9.03 10.16
CA GLY A 121 -22.08 8.44 9.32
C GLY A 121 -22.51 7.11 9.91
N GLY A 122 -23.77 7.01 10.33
CA GLY A 122 -24.25 5.84 11.07
C GLY A 122 -24.18 4.51 10.31
N ALA A 123 -24.29 4.52 8.98
CA ALA A 123 -24.10 3.34 8.13
C ALA A 123 -22.70 3.30 7.47
N GLY A 124 -21.83 4.25 7.81
CA GLY A 124 -20.54 4.46 7.17
C GLY A 124 -20.40 5.80 6.45
N ILE A 125 -19.23 6.01 5.86
CA ILE A 125 -18.82 7.22 5.13
C ILE A 125 -18.30 6.78 3.76
N LYS A 126 -18.62 7.51 2.68
CA LYS A 126 -18.11 7.22 1.34
C LYS A 126 -17.64 8.49 0.64
N ILE A 127 -16.50 8.40 -0.02
CA ILE A 127 -15.92 9.44 -0.87
C ILE A 127 -15.97 8.96 -2.32
N PHE A 128 -16.58 9.75 -3.20
CA PHE A 128 -16.84 9.38 -4.59
C PHE A 128 -16.02 10.20 -5.57
N SER A 129 -15.67 9.62 -6.72
CA SER A 129 -15.14 10.33 -7.89
C SER A 129 -15.54 9.60 -9.17
N GLY A 130 -15.98 10.34 -10.20
CA GLY A 130 -16.50 9.77 -11.44
C GLY A 130 -17.73 8.87 -11.24
N GLY A 131 -18.58 9.18 -10.25
CA GLY A 131 -19.79 8.41 -9.92
C GLY A 131 -19.54 7.09 -9.17
N GLN A 132 -18.31 6.80 -8.77
CA GLN A 132 -17.94 5.53 -8.12
C GLN A 132 -17.33 5.78 -6.74
N SER A 133 -17.56 4.86 -5.78
CA SER A 133 -16.97 4.93 -4.44
C SER A 133 -15.46 4.67 -4.52
N ARG A 134 -14.64 5.58 -4.00
CA ARG A 134 -13.18 5.51 -4.00
C ARG A 134 -12.62 5.18 -2.62
N ILE A 135 -13.17 5.78 -1.58
CA ILE A 135 -12.85 5.46 -0.19
C ILE A 135 -14.17 5.25 0.54
N SER A 136 -14.24 4.22 1.37
CA SER A 136 -15.44 3.91 2.14
C SER A 136 -15.04 3.46 3.54
N LEU A 137 -15.81 3.86 4.54
CA LEU A 137 -15.81 3.32 5.90
C LEU A 137 -17.18 2.67 6.08
N ASN A 138 -17.26 1.41 6.50
CA ASN A 138 -18.55 0.79 6.83
C ASN A 138 -18.90 0.95 8.32
N GLN A 139 -20.10 0.51 8.71
CA GLN A 139 -20.58 0.60 10.11
C GLN A 139 -19.70 -0.17 11.12
N ASP A 140 -18.97 -1.20 10.67
CA ASP A 140 -18.10 -2.02 11.51
C ASP A 140 -16.70 -1.39 11.69
N GLY A 141 -16.47 -0.26 11.04
CA GLY A 141 -15.19 0.46 11.05
C GLY A 141 -14.16 -0.08 10.07
N ASN A 142 -14.57 -0.82 9.04
CA ASN A 142 -13.68 -1.29 7.97
C ASN A 142 -13.55 -0.24 6.88
N VAL A 143 -12.32 0.08 6.51
CA VAL A 143 -11.96 1.01 5.44
C VAL A 143 -11.80 0.23 4.13
N GLY A 144 -12.36 0.75 3.04
CA GLY A 144 -12.25 0.20 1.69
C GLY A 144 -11.77 1.27 0.72
N ILE A 145 -10.63 1.04 0.05
CA ILE A 145 -10.13 1.88 -1.04
C ILE A 145 -10.37 1.15 -2.35
N GLY A 146 -11.12 1.75 -3.28
CA GLY A 146 -11.51 1.14 -4.56
C GLY A 146 -12.49 -0.05 -4.45
N THR A 147 -13.01 -0.34 -3.26
CA THR A 147 -14.03 -1.38 -3.02
C THR A 147 -15.02 -0.94 -1.95
N SER A 148 -16.28 -1.37 -2.08
CA SER A 148 -17.31 -1.29 -1.03
C SER A 148 -17.55 -2.63 -0.32
N ASN A 149 -16.79 -3.67 -0.70
CA ASN A 149 -16.83 -4.99 -0.10
C ASN A 149 -15.58 -5.17 0.76
N GLN A 150 -15.61 -4.65 1.99
CA GLN A 150 -14.48 -4.69 2.91
C GLN A 150 -14.59 -5.91 3.81
N PHE A 151 -13.68 -6.86 3.66
CA PHE A 151 -13.64 -8.08 4.49
C PHE A 151 -12.67 -7.97 5.68
N ALA A 152 -11.92 -6.87 5.75
CA ALA A 152 -10.93 -6.60 6.78
C ALA A 152 -10.84 -5.08 7.05
N ARG A 153 -10.11 -4.69 8.11
CA ARG A 153 -10.05 -3.29 8.61
C ARG A 153 -9.65 -2.24 7.55
N LEU A 154 -8.87 -2.62 6.54
CA LEU A 154 -8.40 -1.79 5.42
C LEU A 154 -8.29 -2.61 4.12
N THR A 155 -9.37 -2.77 3.38
CA THR A 155 -9.34 -3.47 2.09
C THR A 155 -8.96 -2.51 0.97
N VAL A 156 -7.90 -2.78 0.21
CA VAL A 156 -7.53 -1.99 -0.99
C VAL A 156 -7.78 -2.83 -2.23
N LYS A 157 -8.59 -2.30 -3.16
CA LYS A 157 -8.91 -2.90 -4.45
C LYS A 157 -8.55 -1.93 -5.57
N GLY A 158 -7.84 -2.47 -6.54
CA GLY A 158 -7.25 -1.84 -7.69
C GLY A 158 -8.20 -1.91 -8.87
N SER A 159 -7.82 -1.20 -9.92
CA SER A 159 -8.69 -0.86 -11.04
C SER A 159 -9.02 -2.03 -11.96
N ASN A 160 -8.18 -3.08 -11.98
CA ASN A 160 -8.32 -4.30 -12.80
C ASN A 160 -7.91 -5.55 -11.97
N ASP A 161 -8.35 -6.75 -12.37
CA ASP A 161 -7.99 -8.05 -11.75
C ASP A 161 -6.50 -8.43 -11.85
N GLN A 162 -5.63 -7.49 -12.23
CA GLN A 162 -4.22 -7.74 -12.54
C GLN A 162 -3.27 -7.23 -11.47
N GLU A 163 -3.67 -6.33 -10.56
CA GLU A 163 -2.79 -5.89 -9.45
C GLU A 163 -3.58 -5.43 -8.22
N ASN A 164 -3.25 -5.98 -7.05
CA ASN A 164 -3.57 -5.43 -5.73
C ASN A 164 -2.52 -5.73 -4.66
N ILE A 165 -2.22 -4.71 -3.87
CA ILE A 165 -1.42 -4.74 -2.64
C ILE A 165 -2.26 -4.15 -1.50
N LEU A 166 -2.40 -4.88 -0.38
CA LEU A 166 -1.98 -4.45 0.98
C LEU A 166 -2.55 -5.38 2.09
N LEU A 167 -1.63 -5.82 2.97
CA LEU A 167 -1.77 -6.75 4.12
C LEU A 167 -2.56 -6.18 5.30
N ILE A 168 -3.27 -7.04 6.05
CA ILE A 168 -3.89 -6.70 7.34
C ILE A 168 -3.70 -7.80 8.40
N GLU A 169 -3.34 -7.36 9.60
CA GLU A 169 -3.04 -8.12 10.81
C GLU A 169 -4.29 -8.67 11.54
N PRO A 170 -4.12 -9.74 12.33
CA PRO A 170 -5.12 -10.21 13.29
C PRO A 170 -5.07 -9.45 14.63
N TYR A 171 -6.25 -9.24 15.21
CA TYR A 171 -6.48 -8.55 16.50
C TYR A 171 -5.94 -9.30 17.75
N LEU A 172 -5.64 -10.61 17.65
CA LEU A 172 -5.16 -11.45 18.77
C LEU A 172 -4.15 -12.52 18.28
N TRP A 173 -3.03 -12.68 18.98
CA TRP A 173 -1.99 -13.67 18.69
C TRP A 173 -2.24 -14.99 19.41
N GLN A 174 -3.00 -15.88 18.78
CA GLN A 174 -3.21 -17.26 19.22
C GLN A 174 -2.66 -18.24 18.18
N LEU A 175 -2.50 -19.50 18.57
CA LEU A 175 -2.05 -20.56 17.66
C LEU A 175 -3.04 -20.71 16.50
N GLY A 176 -2.56 -20.72 15.25
CA GLY A 176 -3.38 -20.90 14.04
C GLY A 176 -3.89 -19.62 13.38
N VAL A 177 -3.55 -18.44 13.91
CA VAL A 177 -3.90 -17.14 13.32
C VAL A 177 -2.85 -16.71 12.28
N LYS A 178 -3.30 -16.18 11.13
CA LYS A 178 -2.45 -15.88 9.95
C LYS A 178 -2.57 -14.41 9.53
N ALA A 179 -1.45 -13.76 9.25
CA ALA A 179 -1.38 -12.47 8.57
C ALA A 179 -0.77 -12.64 7.17
N ARG A 180 -1.32 -11.98 6.14
CA ARG A 180 -0.91 -12.18 4.73
C ARG A 180 -0.76 -10.88 3.96
N LEU A 181 0.34 -10.77 3.22
CA LEU A 181 0.60 -9.73 2.24
C LEU A 181 0.41 -10.36 0.89
N CYS A 182 -0.78 -10.15 0.32
CA CYS A 182 -1.04 -10.53 -1.05
C CYS A 182 -0.28 -9.58 -1.98
N ILE A 183 0.48 -10.16 -2.91
CA ILE A 183 1.22 -9.44 -3.95
C ILE A 183 0.71 -10.00 -5.28
N GLY A 184 -0.22 -9.28 -5.91
CA GLY A 184 -0.87 -9.74 -7.15
C GLY A 184 -2.31 -10.21 -6.91
N ASP A 185 -2.50 -11.50 -6.57
CA ASP A 185 -3.81 -12.13 -6.35
C ASP A 185 -3.90 -12.86 -4.98
N THR A 186 -4.99 -13.59 -4.73
CA THR A 186 -5.19 -14.36 -3.49
C THR A 186 -4.33 -15.62 -3.37
N ASN A 187 -3.67 -16.04 -4.44
CA ASN A 187 -2.82 -17.23 -4.50
C ASN A 187 -1.32 -16.88 -4.38
N HIS A 188 -0.97 -15.61 -4.54
CA HIS A 188 0.38 -15.08 -4.41
C HIS A 188 0.48 -14.20 -3.17
N PHE A 189 1.00 -14.76 -2.08
CA PHE A 189 1.12 -14.01 -0.83
C PHE A 189 2.31 -14.42 0.03
N ILE A 190 2.78 -13.46 0.81
CA ILE A 190 3.72 -13.65 1.91
C ILE A 190 2.88 -13.80 3.18
N GLN A 191 3.07 -14.89 3.93
CA GLN A 191 2.34 -15.17 5.17
C GLN A 191 3.30 -15.26 6.35
N VAL A 192 2.91 -14.71 7.49
CA VAL A 192 3.50 -15.04 8.79
C VAL A 192 2.49 -15.81 9.62
N GLU A 193 2.93 -16.93 10.20
CA GLU A 193 2.11 -17.76 11.10
C GLU A 193 2.84 -17.97 12.43
N ASN A 194 2.15 -17.71 13.54
CA ASN A 194 2.71 -17.84 14.88
C ASN A 194 3.14 -19.30 15.15
N GLY A 195 4.41 -19.50 15.49
CA GLY A 195 5.01 -20.83 15.69
C GLY A 195 5.50 -21.52 14.42
N LEU A 196 5.20 -21.00 13.22
CA LEU A 196 5.65 -21.58 11.93
C LEU A 196 6.55 -20.62 11.11
N GLY A 197 6.52 -19.31 11.38
CA GLY A 197 7.42 -18.34 10.75
C GLY A 197 6.87 -17.71 9.46
N LEU A 198 7.79 -17.25 8.59
CA LEU A 198 7.53 -16.54 7.34
C LEU A 198 7.52 -17.53 6.15
N SER A 199 6.47 -17.48 5.34
CA SER A 199 6.26 -18.34 4.18
C SER A 199 5.87 -17.54 2.94
N PHE A 200 6.29 -18.02 1.78
CA PHE A 200 5.97 -17.44 0.47
C PHE A 200 5.19 -18.45 -0.36
N PHE A 201 4.04 -18.06 -0.90
CA PHE A 201 3.14 -18.94 -1.64
C PHE A 201 2.92 -18.43 -3.08
N ASP A 202 2.84 -19.40 -4.00
CA ASP A 202 2.35 -19.32 -5.39
C ASP A 202 1.13 -20.28 -5.49
N TYR A 203 0.33 -20.18 -6.55
CA TYR A 203 -0.79 -21.05 -6.93
C TYR A 203 -0.53 -22.55 -6.73
N ASN A 204 0.71 -23.02 -6.86
CA ASN A 204 1.09 -24.42 -6.69
C ASN A 204 1.87 -24.73 -5.39
N ASN A 205 1.83 -23.85 -4.38
CA ASN A 205 2.67 -23.94 -3.18
C ASN A 205 4.18 -24.06 -3.49
N LYS A 206 4.61 -23.52 -4.64
CA LYS A 206 5.99 -23.55 -5.06
C LYS A 206 6.66 -22.24 -4.69
N PHE A 207 7.77 -22.31 -3.95
CA PHE A 207 8.61 -21.14 -3.77
C PHE A 207 9.46 -20.97 -5.03
N ILE A 208 9.10 -20.00 -5.89
CA ILE A 208 9.81 -19.72 -7.13
C ILE A 208 10.49 -18.36 -7.04
N PHE A 209 11.81 -18.36 -7.00
CA PHE A 209 12.56 -17.19 -7.42
C PHE A 209 12.59 -17.20 -8.97
N LYS A 210 12.15 -16.12 -9.63
CA LYS A 210 12.29 -15.92 -11.08
C LYS A 210 13.03 -14.61 -11.32
N SER A 211 14.03 -14.62 -12.18
CA SER A 211 14.61 -13.39 -12.74
C SER A 211 13.84 -13.05 -14.01
N ALA A 212 13.39 -11.80 -14.15
CA ALA A 212 12.59 -11.38 -15.29
C ALA A 212 13.35 -11.48 -16.63
N ASN A 213 14.69 -11.49 -16.59
CA ASN A 213 15.55 -11.38 -17.77
C ASN A 213 16.78 -12.31 -17.76
N SER A 214 16.84 -13.34 -16.90
CA SER A 214 17.92 -14.33 -16.95
C SER A 214 17.42 -15.76 -16.92
N GLU A 215 18.12 -16.64 -17.63
CA GLU A 215 17.89 -18.10 -17.64
C GLU A 215 18.20 -18.76 -16.29
N TYR A 216 18.80 -18.01 -15.36
CA TYR A 216 19.24 -18.49 -14.05
C TYR A 216 18.69 -17.65 -12.92
N VAL A 217 18.52 -18.30 -11.78
CA VAL A 217 18.12 -17.66 -10.53
C VAL A 217 19.06 -18.14 -9.45
N GLU A 218 19.73 -17.18 -8.80
CA GLU A 218 20.67 -17.46 -7.74
C GLU A 218 19.95 -17.50 -6.39
N PHE A 219 20.22 -18.54 -5.60
CA PHE A 219 19.70 -18.68 -4.25
C PHE A 219 20.87 -18.77 -3.28
N LEU A 220 21.20 -17.63 -2.65
CA LEU A 220 22.27 -17.52 -1.68
C LEU A 220 21.75 -17.89 -0.28
N VAL A 221 22.35 -18.92 0.33
CA VAL A 221 22.04 -19.35 1.70
C VAL A 221 23.31 -19.37 2.52
N ASP A 222 23.42 -18.45 3.47
CA ASP A 222 24.45 -18.51 4.51
C ASP A 222 23.99 -19.47 5.63
N GLY A 223 24.03 -20.77 5.34
CA GLY A 223 23.50 -21.81 6.22
C GLY A 223 23.31 -23.17 5.56
N ARG A 224 22.44 -24.00 6.15
CA ARG A 224 22.15 -25.36 5.65
C ARG A 224 20.82 -25.42 4.94
N ILE A 225 20.79 -26.16 3.83
CA ILE A 225 19.57 -26.54 3.12
C ILE A 225 19.25 -28.00 3.47
N TYR A 226 18.08 -28.24 4.06
CA TYR A 226 17.56 -29.59 4.29
C TYR A 226 16.57 -29.96 3.19
N ALA A 227 16.87 -31.02 2.43
CA ALA A 227 16.02 -31.49 1.35
C ALA A 227 15.84 -33.02 1.43
N ARG A 228 14.65 -33.51 1.06
CA ARG A 228 14.42 -34.95 0.89
C ARG A 228 15.02 -35.48 -0.42
N SER A 229 15.11 -34.63 -1.43
CA SER A 229 15.67 -34.96 -2.74
C SER A 229 16.13 -33.67 -3.42
N VAL A 230 17.27 -33.74 -4.10
CA VAL A 230 17.83 -32.68 -4.94
C VAL A 230 18.12 -33.28 -6.31
N LYS A 231 17.55 -32.69 -7.36
CA LYS A 231 17.87 -33.06 -8.75
C LYS A 231 18.66 -31.92 -9.37
N VAL A 232 19.92 -32.18 -9.69
CA VAL A 232 20.81 -31.24 -10.38
C VAL A 232 20.75 -31.54 -11.88
N ASN A 233 20.48 -30.53 -12.70
CA ASN A 233 20.46 -30.66 -14.15
C ASN A 233 21.71 -29.97 -14.73
N LEU A 234 22.69 -30.77 -15.13
CA LEU A 234 23.95 -30.28 -15.71
C LEU A 234 23.86 -30.26 -17.24
N ASN A 235 24.55 -29.31 -17.86
CA ASN A 235 24.62 -29.21 -19.33
C ASN A 235 25.45 -30.33 -19.96
N SER A 236 26.33 -30.98 -19.19
CA SER A 236 27.18 -32.09 -19.64
C SER A 236 27.36 -33.12 -18.53
N TRP A 237 27.46 -34.39 -18.91
CA TRP A 237 27.76 -35.50 -18.02
C TRP A 237 29.09 -36.14 -18.44
N SER A 238 29.95 -36.49 -17.48
CA SER A 238 31.22 -37.14 -17.77
C SER A 238 30.99 -38.63 -17.96
N ASP A 239 30.93 -39.08 -19.21
CA ASP A 239 30.86 -40.49 -19.61
C ASP A 239 31.84 -40.73 -20.77
N HIS A 240 33.11 -40.45 -20.54
CA HIS A 240 34.15 -40.51 -21.58
C HIS A 240 35.39 -41.31 -21.15
N VAL A 241 35.49 -41.75 -19.89
CA VAL A 241 36.66 -42.48 -19.37
C VAL A 241 36.79 -43.87 -20.02
N PHE A 242 35.68 -44.45 -20.46
CA PHE A 242 35.64 -45.75 -21.13
C PHE A 242 35.77 -45.66 -22.66
N GLU A 243 35.95 -44.45 -23.22
CA GLU A 243 36.20 -44.29 -24.65
C GLU A 243 37.60 -44.79 -25.03
N ASN A 244 37.75 -45.33 -26.25
CA ASN A 244 38.99 -45.99 -26.68
C ASN A 244 40.20 -45.04 -26.76
N ASP A 245 39.96 -43.73 -26.88
CA ASP A 245 40.96 -42.68 -26.95
C ASP A 245 41.22 -42.00 -25.60
N TYR A 246 40.60 -42.48 -24.51
CA TYR A 246 40.88 -41.97 -23.17
C TYR A 246 42.32 -42.27 -22.72
N SER A 247 43.10 -41.22 -22.49
CA SER A 247 44.48 -41.35 -22.03
C SER A 247 44.53 -41.52 -20.51
N LEU A 248 44.43 -42.77 -20.04
CA LEU A 248 44.59 -43.08 -18.62
C LEU A 248 46.05 -42.84 -18.18
N MET A 249 46.24 -41.93 -17.22
CA MET A 249 47.54 -41.65 -16.60
C MET A 249 48.15 -42.94 -16.03
N THR A 250 49.47 -43.12 -16.10
CA THR A 250 50.07 -44.30 -15.47
C THR A 250 50.11 -44.14 -13.94
N LEU A 251 50.10 -45.26 -13.19
CA LEU A 251 50.21 -45.20 -11.72
C LEU A 251 51.51 -44.54 -11.23
N VAL A 252 52.58 -44.56 -12.04
CA VAL A 252 53.85 -43.89 -11.72
C VAL A 252 53.72 -42.37 -11.84
N GLU A 253 53.11 -41.90 -12.92
CA GLU A 253 52.81 -40.47 -13.12
C GLU A 253 51.81 -39.96 -12.09
N LEU A 254 50.74 -40.73 -11.83
CA LEU A 254 49.74 -40.39 -10.82
C LEU A 254 50.36 -40.25 -9.43
N LYS A 255 51.22 -41.20 -9.03
CA LYS A 255 51.97 -41.11 -7.77
C LYS A 255 52.83 -39.86 -7.71
N THR A 256 53.50 -39.53 -8.81
CA THR A 256 54.33 -38.32 -8.89
C THR A 256 53.48 -37.06 -8.75
N PHE A 257 52.34 -37.00 -9.42
CA PHE A 257 51.39 -35.89 -9.34
C PHE A 257 50.87 -35.71 -7.92
N ILE A 258 50.43 -36.78 -7.26
CA ILE A 258 49.91 -36.72 -5.88
C ILE A 258 51.00 -36.24 -4.92
N ASN A 259 52.24 -36.71 -5.06
CA ASN A 259 53.35 -36.28 -4.21
C ASN A 259 53.71 -34.80 -4.40
N GLN A 260 53.47 -34.24 -5.59
CA GLN A 260 53.77 -32.84 -5.90
C GLN A 260 52.63 -31.89 -5.52
N ASN A 261 51.37 -32.29 -5.72
CA ASN A 261 50.21 -31.40 -5.62
C ASN A 261 49.33 -31.70 -4.39
N GLY A 262 49.41 -32.89 -3.80
CA GLY A 262 48.63 -33.27 -2.61
C GLY A 262 47.16 -33.64 -2.88
N HIS A 263 46.73 -33.67 -4.14
CA HIS A 263 45.37 -34.07 -4.56
C HIS A 263 45.41 -34.85 -5.89
N LEU A 264 44.25 -35.35 -6.33
CA LEU A 264 44.11 -36.06 -7.60
C LEU A 264 44.04 -35.08 -8.79
N PRO A 265 44.49 -35.48 -10.00
CA PRO A 265 44.32 -34.67 -11.20
C PRO A 265 42.84 -34.35 -11.46
N GLY A 266 42.54 -33.07 -11.72
CA GLY A 266 41.18 -32.58 -11.99
C GLY A 266 40.29 -32.43 -10.75
N VAL A 267 40.78 -32.77 -9.56
CA VAL A 267 40.10 -32.46 -8.28
C VAL A 267 40.66 -31.14 -7.76
N PRO A 268 39.82 -30.15 -7.39
CA PRO A 268 40.29 -28.87 -6.84
C PRO A 268 41.04 -29.08 -5.52
N ASP A 269 42.00 -28.20 -5.25
CA ASP A 269 42.77 -28.24 -4.00
C ASP A 269 41.96 -27.68 -2.82
N GLU A 270 42.39 -27.97 -1.59
CA GLU A 270 41.69 -27.54 -0.37
C GLU A 270 41.51 -26.02 -0.30
N LYS A 271 42.50 -25.24 -0.73
CA LYS A 271 42.47 -23.79 -0.64
C LYS A 271 41.43 -23.22 -1.60
N GLU A 272 41.37 -23.73 -2.83
CA GLU A 272 40.36 -23.35 -3.82
C GLU A 272 38.94 -23.65 -3.30
N VAL A 273 38.74 -24.81 -2.69
CA VAL A 273 37.44 -25.22 -2.13
C VAL A 273 37.04 -24.33 -0.94
N VAL A 274 37.99 -23.96 -0.08
CA VAL A 274 37.72 -23.08 1.07
C VAL A 274 37.41 -21.65 0.63
N ASP A 275 38.16 -21.13 -0.35
CA ASP A 275 38.03 -19.74 -0.79
C ASP A 275 36.80 -19.52 -1.69
N ASN A 276 36.49 -20.48 -2.57
CA ASN A 276 35.48 -20.31 -3.63
C ASN A 276 34.28 -21.28 -3.52
N GLY A 277 34.34 -22.29 -2.65
CA GLY A 277 33.36 -23.36 -2.61
C GLY A 277 33.47 -24.34 -3.79
N VAL A 278 32.50 -25.23 -3.92
CA VAL A 278 32.40 -26.18 -5.06
C VAL A 278 30.97 -26.27 -5.57
N ASP A 279 30.83 -26.36 -6.89
CA ASP A 279 29.55 -26.75 -7.49
C ASP A 279 29.29 -28.24 -7.22
N LEU A 280 28.18 -28.55 -6.56
CA LEU A 280 27.83 -29.93 -6.18
C LEU A 280 27.68 -30.86 -7.38
N GLY A 281 27.19 -30.35 -8.51
CA GLY A 281 27.03 -31.14 -9.72
C GLY A 281 28.37 -31.42 -10.40
N GLU A 282 29.21 -30.40 -10.54
CA GLU A 282 30.54 -30.57 -11.13
C GLU A 282 31.44 -31.45 -10.26
N MET A 283 31.38 -31.31 -8.94
CA MET A 283 32.14 -32.18 -8.04
C MET A 283 31.68 -33.64 -8.13
N ASN A 284 30.37 -33.89 -8.22
CA ASN A 284 29.85 -35.24 -8.44
C ASN A 284 30.30 -35.83 -9.79
N LYS A 285 30.39 -35.00 -10.84
CA LYS A 285 30.90 -35.40 -12.15
C LYS A 285 32.38 -35.79 -12.09
N ILE A 286 33.21 -34.97 -11.41
CA ILE A 286 34.62 -35.28 -11.18
C ILE A 286 34.77 -36.59 -10.38
N LEU A 287 33.99 -36.76 -9.30
CA LEU A 287 34.01 -37.98 -8.49
C LEU A 287 33.67 -39.22 -9.32
N LEU A 288 32.67 -39.15 -10.20
CA LEU A 288 32.33 -40.25 -11.10
C LEU A 288 33.51 -40.58 -12.03
N GLN A 289 34.11 -39.57 -12.67
CA GLN A 289 35.30 -39.76 -13.50
C GLN A 289 36.43 -40.48 -12.75
N LYS A 290 36.69 -40.10 -11.48
CA LYS A 290 37.73 -40.75 -10.67
C LYS A 290 37.36 -42.20 -10.30
N VAL A 291 36.08 -42.51 -10.10
CA VAL A 291 35.61 -43.89 -9.88
C VAL A 291 35.82 -44.74 -11.14
N GLU A 292 35.57 -44.19 -12.32
CA GLU A 292 35.80 -44.86 -13.60
C GLU A 292 37.29 -45.12 -13.86
N GLU A 293 38.16 -44.12 -13.63
CA GLU A 293 39.61 -44.28 -13.71
C GLU A 293 40.12 -45.36 -12.73
N LEU A 294 39.62 -45.34 -11.49
CA LEU A 294 39.96 -46.35 -10.48
C LEU A 294 39.56 -47.75 -10.95
N THR A 295 38.41 -47.88 -11.59
CA THR A 295 37.93 -49.15 -12.16
C THR A 295 38.88 -49.67 -13.23
N LEU A 296 39.37 -48.80 -14.14
CA LEU A 296 40.37 -49.18 -15.14
C LEU A 296 41.69 -49.65 -14.51
N TYR A 297 42.18 -48.96 -13.47
CA TYR A 297 43.39 -49.41 -12.76
C TYR A 297 43.22 -50.79 -12.10
N VAL A 298 42.04 -51.08 -11.55
CA VAL A 298 41.72 -52.37 -10.95
C VAL A 298 41.72 -53.48 -12.00
N ILE A 299 41.09 -53.25 -13.16
CA ILE A 299 41.10 -54.20 -14.29
C ILE A 299 42.55 -54.50 -14.73
N GLN A 300 43.36 -53.45 -14.92
CA GLN A 300 44.78 -53.61 -15.29
C GLN A 300 45.58 -54.38 -14.22
N LEU A 301 45.24 -54.21 -12.94
CA LEU A 301 45.89 -54.92 -11.85
C LEU A 301 45.52 -56.41 -11.87
N GLU A 302 44.24 -56.74 -12.05
CA GLU A 302 43.76 -58.12 -12.16
C GLU A 302 44.40 -58.86 -13.34
N GLU A 303 44.48 -58.21 -14.50
CA GLU A 303 45.18 -58.75 -15.68
C GLU A 303 46.65 -59.05 -15.38
N LYS A 304 47.35 -58.15 -14.67
CA LYS A 304 48.74 -58.38 -14.26
C LYS A 304 48.88 -59.54 -13.29
N VAL A 305 47.98 -59.67 -12.31
CA VAL A 305 47.98 -60.77 -11.34
C VAL A 305 47.77 -62.10 -12.05
N ASN A 306 46.75 -62.20 -12.91
CA ASN A 306 46.46 -63.42 -13.69
C ASN A 306 47.65 -63.82 -14.58
N ASN A 307 48.28 -62.84 -15.24
CA ASN A 307 49.47 -63.09 -16.06
C ASN A 307 50.68 -63.55 -15.24
N MET A 308 50.82 -63.10 -13.99
CA MET A 308 51.86 -63.60 -13.08
C MET A 308 51.55 -65.03 -12.61
N GLU A 309 50.30 -65.35 -12.28
CA GLU A 309 49.89 -66.70 -11.87
C GLU A 309 50.09 -67.73 -12.99
N ILE A 310 49.75 -67.38 -14.25
CA ILE A 310 49.97 -68.25 -15.41
C ILE A 310 51.46 -68.53 -15.64
N LYS A 311 52.35 -67.55 -15.40
CA LYS A 311 53.80 -67.74 -15.54
C LYS A 311 54.43 -68.59 -14.43
N THR A 312 53.71 -68.80 -13.33
CA THR A 312 54.20 -69.53 -12.16
C THR A 312 53.65 -70.97 -12.09
N LYS A 313 52.70 -71.31 -12.97
CA LYS A 313 52.19 -72.68 -13.21
C LYS A 313 52.90 -73.32 -14.38
#